data_AF-A0A0B1SHN6-F1
#
_entry.id   AF-A0A0B1SHN6-F1
#
_cell.length_a   1.000
_cell.length_b   1.000
_cell.length_c   1.000
_cell.angle_alpha   90.00
_cell.angle_beta   90.00
_cell.angle_gamma   90.00
#
_symmetry.space_group_name_H-M   'P 1'
#
loop_
_entity.id
_entity.type
_entity.pdbx_description
1 polymer ?
#
loop_
_entity_poly.entity_id
_entity_poly.type
_entity_poly.pdbx_seq_one_letter_code
_entity_poly.pdbx_strand_id
1 'polypeptide(L)'
;LKAVEYIQNVKIHAVSGYGSIYPTTEIGKICCVAYCVVGVPLLFLVLSNNGQFVVDAYWILRKSAGGKVTGSKSLPLWLSALLICMHSLVGGLIFGTWLGQMRFFEGIYCSFISISTIGYGDFTPVPDTWTHTIAIMTFLSAGVVILSTLFDTFGYYLNYLHYIGRRFTGTKDVEIWFGGRMLTVQELITIVADEFGVSPRKLRTVMRDLDDILHAACDDTVKNRSETLYKTGEVIRNEVSAFLLRTRLT
;
A
#
# COMPACT_ATOMS: atom_id res chain seq x y z
N LEU A 1 -36.54 -9.14 -13.29
CA LEU A 1 -36.57 -7.83 -12.59
C LEU A 1 -36.40 -8.02 -11.08
N LYS A 2 -37.38 -8.57 -10.34
CA LYS A 2 -37.24 -8.82 -8.88
C LYS A 2 -36.01 -9.64 -8.45
N ALA A 3 -35.62 -10.66 -9.20
CA ALA A 3 -34.42 -11.45 -8.89
C ALA A 3 -33.10 -10.69 -9.11
N VAL A 4 -33.06 -9.78 -10.11
CA VAL A 4 -31.87 -8.94 -10.38
C VAL A 4 -31.75 -7.88 -9.30
N GLU A 5 -32.87 -7.26 -8.93
CA GLU A 5 -32.98 -6.30 -7.83
C GLU A 5 -32.59 -6.92 -6.48
N TYR A 6 -33.02 -8.17 -6.21
CA TYR A 6 -32.61 -8.93 -5.05
C TYR A 6 -31.10 -9.20 -5.03
N ILE A 7 -30.51 -9.61 -6.17
CA ILE A 7 -29.06 -9.82 -6.29
C ILE A 7 -28.29 -8.50 -6.10
N GLN A 8 -28.82 -7.39 -6.61
CA GLN A 8 -28.21 -6.07 -6.44
C GLN A 8 -28.21 -5.65 -4.97
N ASN A 9 -29.34 -5.75 -4.28
CA ASN A 9 -29.47 -5.44 -2.86
C ASN A 9 -28.56 -6.33 -1.99
N VAL A 10 -28.46 -7.63 -2.30
CA VAL A 10 -27.53 -8.56 -1.63
C VAL A 10 -26.07 -8.13 -1.82
N LYS A 11 -25.67 -7.65 -3.00
CA LYS A 11 -24.30 -7.17 -3.25
C LYS A 11 -23.96 -5.91 -2.45
N ILE A 12 -24.90 -4.97 -2.31
CA ILE A 12 -24.70 -3.77 -1.47
C ILE A 12 -24.50 -4.17 -0.01
N HIS A 13 -25.31 -5.11 0.48
CA HIS A 13 -25.24 -5.57 1.87
C HIS A 13 -24.00 -6.42 2.15
N ALA A 14 -23.51 -7.18 1.16
CA ALA A 14 -22.33 -8.04 1.31
C ALA A 14 -21.03 -7.24 1.40
N VAL A 15 -20.91 -6.11 0.69
CA VAL A 15 -19.72 -5.25 0.74
C VAL A 15 -19.70 -4.42 2.03
N SER A 16 -20.85 -3.89 2.44
CA SER A 16 -20.94 -3.05 3.65
C SER A 16 -21.15 -3.83 4.94
N GLY A 17 -21.53 -5.11 4.89
CA GLY A 17 -21.71 -5.96 6.07
C GLY A 17 -23.02 -5.73 6.84
N TYR A 18 -24.04 -5.13 6.23
CA TYR A 18 -25.26 -4.65 6.91
C TYR A 18 -26.09 -5.68 7.68
N GLY A 19 -25.78 -6.98 7.60
CA GLY A 19 -26.38 -8.02 8.44
C GLY A 19 -27.88 -8.27 8.22
N SER A 20 -28.57 -7.47 7.42
CA SER A 20 -30.02 -7.60 7.16
C SER A 20 -30.36 -8.84 6.32
N ILE A 21 -29.42 -9.34 5.52
CA ILE A 21 -29.58 -10.55 4.70
C ILE A 21 -28.44 -11.51 5.02
N TYR A 22 -28.78 -12.70 5.53
CA TYR A 22 -27.81 -13.74 5.90
C TYR A 22 -28.32 -15.14 5.50
N PRO A 23 -27.43 -16.09 5.19
CA PRO A 23 -27.83 -17.44 4.85
C PRO A 23 -28.43 -18.15 6.07
N THR A 24 -29.69 -18.56 5.97
CA THR A 24 -30.38 -19.32 7.03
C THR A 24 -30.17 -20.84 6.92
N THR A 25 -29.85 -21.34 5.72
CA THR A 25 -29.65 -22.76 5.45
C THR A 25 -28.25 -23.24 5.86
N GLU A 26 -28.13 -24.47 6.35
CA GLU A 26 -26.84 -25.06 6.74
C GLU A 26 -25.83 -25.10 5.59
N ILE A 27 -26.30 -25.50 4.39
CA ILE A 27 -25.48 -25.49 3.17
C ILE A 27 -25.06 -24.05 2.82
N GLY A 28 -25.98 -23.07 2.94
CA GLY A 28 -25.68 -21.67 2.67
C GLY A 28 -24.62 -21.09 3.61
N LYS A 29 -24.64 -21.48 4.90
CA LYS A 29 -23.62 -21.10 5.88
C LYS A 29 -22.25 -21.67 5.52
N ILE A 30 -22.16 -22.95 5.17
CA ILE A 30 -20.89 -23.60 4.78
C ILE A 30 -20.32 -22.93 3.51
N CYS A 31 -21.15 -22.72 2.49
CA CYS A 31 -20.74 -22.02 1.28
C CYS A 31 -20.28 -20.58 1.57
N CYS A 32 -20.94 -19.88 2.50
CA CYS A 32 -20.55 -18.53 2.92
C CYS A 32 -19.18 -18.52 3.60
N VAL A 33 -18.90 -19.46 4.50
CA VAL A 33 -17.58 -19.60 5.12
C VAL A 33 -16.50 -19.84 4.07
N ALA A 34 -16.73 -20.77 3.13
CA ALA A 34 -15.79 -21.04 2.05
C ALA A 34 -15.54 -19.78 1.17
N TYR A 35 -16.59 -19.02 0.87
CA TYR A 35 -16.48 -17.75 0.15
C TYR A 35 -15.64 -16.72 0.92
N CYS A 36 -15.82 -16.59 2.24
CA CYS A 36 -15.03 -15.67 3.07
C CYS A 36 -13.54 -16.04 3.11
N VAL A 37 -13.21 -17.34 3.19
CA VAL A 37 -11.82 -17.82 3.21
C VAL A 37 -11.06 -17.42 1.94
N VAL A 38 -11.71 -17.48 0.78
CA VAL A 38 -11.11 -17.08 -0.50
C VAL A 38 -11.22 -15.57 -0.74
N GLY A 39 -12.35 -14.98 -0.34
CA GLY A 39 -12.70 -13.58 -0.59
C GLY A 39 -11.90 -12.59 0.24
N VAL A 40 -11.61 -12.88 1.52
CA VAL A 40 -10.83 -11.98 2.39
C VAL A 40 -9.41 -11.76 1.85
N PRO A 41 -8.62 -12.81 1.50
CA PRO A 41 -7.31 -12.62 0.87
C PRO A 41 -7.36 -11.84 -0.44
N LEU A 42 -8.36 -12.13 -1.30
CA LEU A 42 -8.55 -11.41 -2.56
C LEU A 42 -8.91 -9.94 -2.33
N LEU A 43 -9.75 -9.63 -1.35
CA LEU A 43 -10.08 -8.27 -0.95
C LEU A 43 -8.81 -7.52 -0.51
N PHE A 44 -7.99 -8.12 0.35
CA PHE A 44 -6.72 -7.53 0.77
C PHE A 44 -5.76 -7.27 -0.40
N LEU A 45 -5.67 -8.18 -1.38
CA LEU A 45 -4.85 -7.98 -2.58
C LEU A 45 -5.36 -6.82 -3.44
N VAL A 46 -6.68 -6.73 -3.63
CA VAL A 46 -7.32 -5.64 -4.37
C VAL A 46 -7.13 -4.30 -3.66
N LEU A 47 -7.22 -4.27 -2.32
CA LEU A 47 -6.90 -3.09 -1.52
C LEU A 47 -5.44 -2.65 -1.70
N SER A 48 -4.50 -3.60 -1.62
CA SER A 48 -3.07 -3.32 -1.82
C SER A 48 -2.75 -2.72 -3.20
N ASN A 49 -3.55 -3.03 -4.22
CA ASN A 49 -3.34 -2.51 -5.56
C ASN A 49 -4.05 -1.17 -5.80
N ASN A 50 -5.19 -0.92 -5.13
CA ASN A 50 -6.03 0.25 -5.39
C ASN A 50 -5.65 1.50 -4.59
N GLY A 51 -5.00 1.38 -3.43
CA GLY A 51 -4.66 2.54 -2.60
C GLY A 51 -3.65 3.52 -3.25
N GLN A 52 -2.91 3.08 -4.27
CA GLN A 52 -1.96 3.93 -4.99
C GLN A 52 -2.62 4.93 -5.95
N PHE A 53 -3.84 4.66 -6.45
CA PHE A 53 -4.50 5.53 -7.42
C PHE A 53 -4.77 6.93 -6.85
N VAL A 54 -5.21 7.02 -5.59
CA VAL A 54 -5.52 8.30 -4.93
C VAL A 54 -4.23 9.08 -4.65
N VAL A 55 -3.16 8.37 -4.26
CA VAL A 55 -1.82 8.95 -4.05
C VAL A 55 -1.32 9.58 -5.33
N ASP A 56 -1.32 8.82 -6.43
CA ASP A 56 -0.85 9.32 -7.73
C ASP A 56 -1.71 10.47 -8.25
N ALA A 57 -3.04 10.39 -8.14
CA ALA A 57 -3.95 11.48 -8.50
C ALA A 57 -3.65 12.77 -7.72
N TYR A 58 -3.43 12.66 -6.40
CA TYR A 58 -3.05 13.80 -5.56
C TYR A 58 -1.72 14.43 -5.99
N TRP A 59 -0.69 13.61 -6.26
CA TRP A 59 0.61 14.11 -6.70
C TRP A 59 0.57 14.74 -8.09
N ILE A 60 -0.22 14.18 -9.02
CA ILE A 60 -0.46 14.76 -10.35
C ILE A 60 -1.13 16.12 -10.20
N LEU A 61 -2.19 16.22 -9.40
CA LEU A 61 -2.91 17.47 -9.16
C LEU A 61 -2.00 18.54 -8.52
N ARG A 62 -1.22 18.17 -7.51
CA ARG A 62 -0.27 19.07 -6.84
C ARG A 62 0.84 19.55 -7.78
N LYS A 63 1.33 18.68 -8.66
CA LYS A 63 2.30 19.05 -9.71
C LYS A 63 1.68 20.00 -10.73
N SER A 64 0.43 19.76 -11.13
CA SER A 64 -0.32 20.65 -12.03
C SER A 64 -0.57 22.03 -11.40
N ALA A 65 -0.70 22.12 -10.08
CA ALA A 65 -0.86 23.37 -9.34
C ALA A 65 0.47 24.13 -9.08
N GLY A 66 1.58 23.71 -9.71
CA GLY A 66 2.89 24.37 -9.58
C GLY A 66 3.65 24.05 -8.30
N GLY A 67 3.23 23.04 -7.54
CA GLY A 67 3.91 22.61 -6.32
C GLY A 67 5.26 21.95 -6.62
N LYS A 68 6.32 22.33 -5.89
CA LYS A 68 7.61 21.61 -5.92
C LYS A 68 7.41 20.21 -5.32
N VAL A 69 7.68 19.17 -6.10
CA VAL A 69 7.65 17.78 -5.62
C VAL A 69 8.99 17.50 -4.94
N THR A 70 9.00 17.50 -3.61
CA THR A 70 10.18 17.15 -2.80
C THR A 70 9.80 16.02 -1.84
N GLY A 71 10.42 14.84 -1.99
CA GLY A 71 10.29 13.71 -1.06
C GLY A 71 9.57 12.48 -1.59
N SER A 72 9.47 11.46 -0.73
CA SER A 72 8.79 10.18 -1.00
C SER A 72 7.29 10.36 -1.25
N LYS A 73 6.72 9.55 -2.15
CA LYS A 73 5.30 9.58 -2.54
C LYS A 73 4.39 9.00 -1.45
N SER A 74 4.15 9.75 -0.38
CA SER A 74 3.17 9.37 0.66
C SER A 74 2.21 10.52 0.94
N LEU A 75 0.91 10.21 1.08
CA LEU A 75 -0.10 11.16 1.54
C LEU A 75 0.08 11.39 3.06
N PRO A 76 -0.08 12.62 3.57
CA PRO A 76 -0.14 12.83 5.01
C PRO A 76 -1.47 12.29 5.57
N LEU A 77 -1.45 11.68 6.76
CA LEU A 77 -2.63 11.03 7.37
C LEU A 77 -3.86 11.93 7.47
N TRP A 78 -3.65 13.21 7.83
CA TRP A 78 -4.74 14.17 7.97
C TRP A 78 -5.50 14.40 6.66
N LEU A 79 -4.81 14.27 5.51
CA LEU A 79 -5.43 14.45 4.20
C LEU A 79 -6.29 13.23 3.83
N SER A 80 -5.81 12.01 4.10
CA SER A 80 -6.61 10.79 3.93
C SER A 80 -7.86 10.79 4.82
N ALA A 81 -7.73 11.26 6.07
CA ALA A 81 -8.88 11.43 6.97
C ALA A 81 -9.86 12.50 6.44
N LEU A 82 -9.35 13.62 5.91
CA LEU A 82 -10.19 14.66 5.33
C LEU A 82 -10.96 14.16 4.10
N LEU A 83 -10.37 13.32 3.26
CA LEU A 83 -11.05 12.69 2.13
C LEU A 83 -12.23 11.82 2.58
N ILE A 84 -12.08 11.06 3.67
CA ILE A 84 -13.17 10.27 4.25
C ILE A 84 -14.28 11.19 4.78
N CYS A 85 -13.93 12.27 5.48
CA CYS A 85 -14.90 13.25 5.96
C CYS A 85 -15.67 13.89 4.80
N MET A 86 -14.97 14.33 3.75
CA MET A 86 -15.58 14.93 2.56
C MET A 86 -16.49 13.94 1.84
N HIS A 87 -16.06 12.70 1.68
CA HIS A 87 -16.89 11.65 1.09
C HIS A 87 -18.15 11.37 1.93
N SER A 88 -18.03 11.38 3.26
CA SER A 88 -19.16 11.20 4.17
C SER A 88 -20.18 12.34 4.05
N LEU A 89 -19.72 13.59 3.90
CA LEU A 89 -20.58 14.75 3.64
C LEU A 89 -21.32 14.64 2.30
N VAL A 90 -20.63 14.18 1.25
CA VAL A 90 -21.25 13.93 -0.06
C VAL A 90 -22.31 12.83 0.04
N GLY A 91 -22.06 11.77 0.82
CA GLY A 91 -23.05 10.73 1.10
C GLY A 91 -24.30 11.28 1.80
N GLY A 92 -24.13 12.22 2.73
CA GLY A 92 -25.24 12.96 3.34
C GLY A 92 -26.12 13.70 2.33
N LEU A 93 -25.51 14.32 1.31
CA LEU A 93 -26.25 14.97 0.22
C LEU A 93 -26.95 13.93 -0.68
N ILE A 94 -26.22 12.91 -1.13
CA ILE A 94 -26.76 11.89 -2.04
C ILE A 94 -27.90 11.11 -1.39
N PHE A 95 -27.72 10.62 -0.16
CA PHE A 95 -28.74 9.82 0.52
C PHE A 95 -29.86 10.68 1.11
N GLY A 96 -29.52 11.88 1.57
CA GLY A 96 -30.48 12.78 2.22
C GLY A 96 -31.40 13.51 1.24
N THR A 97 -30.86 14.08 0.17
CA THR A 97 -31.65 14.91 -0.76
C THR A 97 -32.05 14.18 -2.04
N TRP A 98 -31.16 13.36 -2.61
CA TRP A 98 -31.43 12.71 -3.89
C TRP A 98 -32.22 11.41 -3.75
N LEU A 99 -31.87 10.56 -2.78
CA LEU A 99 -32.68 9.38 -2.44
C LEU A 99 -33.90 9.74 -1.58
N GLY A 100 -33.82 10.78 -0.75
CA GLY A 100 -34.94 11.26 0.07
C GLY A 100 -35.42 10.30 1.17
N GLN A 101 -34.68 9.23 1.43
CA GLN A 101 -35.08 8.16 2.37
C GLN A 101 -34.64 8.39 3.81
N MET A 102 -33.72 9.32 4.04
CA MET A 102 -33.13 9.59 5.35
C MET A 102 -32.78 11.07 5.50
N ARG A 103 -32.63 11.57 6.74
CA ARG A 103 -32.19 12.95 6.97
C ARG A 103 -30.72 13.13 6.59
N PHE A 104 -30.30 14.38 6.34
CA PHE A 104 -28.91 14.70 5.98
C PHE A 104 -27.87 14.08 6.94
N PHE A 105 -28.07 14.19 8.26
CA PHE A 105 -27.16 13.62 9.25
C PHE A 105 -27.18 12.09 9.29
N GLU A 106 -28.34 11.48 9.08
CA GLU A 106 -28.48 10.02 8.96
C GLU A 106 -27.76 9.52 7.71
N GLY A 107 -27.79 10.29 6.62
CA GLY A 107 -27.04 10.02 5.40
C GLY A 107 -25.52 10.14 5.57
N ILE A 108 -25.04 11.14 6.33
CA ILE A 108 -23.60 11.23 6.68
C ILE A 108 -23.19 10.01 7.50
N TYR A 109 -23.98 9.67 8.52
CA TYR A 109 -23.73 8.53 9.39
C TYR A 109 -23.70 7.21 8.60
N CYS A 110 -24.71 6.98 7.77
CA CYS A 110 -24.81 5.80 6.90
C CYS A 110 -23.62 5.70 5.94
N SER A 111 -23.23 6.82 5.31
CA SER A 111 -22.05 6.87 4.43
C SER A 111 -20.77 6.50 5.17
N PHE A 112 -20.53 7.09 6.34
CA PHE A 112 -19.34 6.81 7.13
C PHE A 112 -19.28 5.34 7.59
N ILE A 113 -20.38 4.80 8.14
CA ILE A 113 -20.48 3.41 8.61
C ILE A 113 -20.35 2.40 7.46
N SER A 114 -20.86 2.75 6.27
CA SER A 114 -20.68 1.91 5.06
C SER A 114 -19.21 1.76 4.70
N ILE A 115 -18.51 2.89 4.61
CA ILE A 115 -17.17 2.95 4.02
C ILE A 115 -16.14 2.46 5.00
N SER A 116 -16.31 2.77 6.29
CA SER A 116 -15.51 2.19 7.37
C SER A 116 -15.72 0.68 7.53
N THR A 117 -16.63 0.07 6.76
CA THR A 117 -16.97 -1.36 6.79
C THR A 117 -17.47 -1.85 8.15
N ILE A 118 -18.01 -0.92 8.97
CA ILE A 118 -18.63 -1.26 10.26
C ILE A 118 -20.01 -1.87 10.04
N GLY A 119 -20.83 -1.25 9.17
CA GLY A 119 -22.04 -1.86 8.65
C GLY A 119 -23.14 -2.21 9.65
N TYR A 120 -23.52 -1.32 10.57
CA TYR A 120 -24.57 -1.63 11.57
C TYR A 120 -25.93 -2.04 10.97
N GLY A 121 -26.28 -1.52 9.78
CA GLY A 121 -27.51 -1.91 9.06
C GLY A 121 -28.78 -1.26 9.58
N ASP A 122 -28.66 -0.32 10.51
CA ASP A 122 -29.74 0.51 11.07
C ASP A 122 -30.28 1.52 10.04
N PHE A 123 -29.40 2.11 9.23
CA PHE A 123 -29.75 2.93 8.08
C PHE A 123 -29.11 2.36 6.83
N THR A 124 -29.93 2.00 5.84
CA THR A 124 -29.45 1.43 4.57
C THR A 124 -30.16 2.11 3.40
N PRO A 125 -29.44 2.62 2.40
CA PRO A 125 -30.08 3.20 1.22
C PRO A 125 -30.71 2.08 0.39
N VAL A 126 -32.02 2.16 0.15
CA VAL A 126 -32.75 1.20 -0.67
C VAL A 126 -32.94 1.81 -2.06
N PRO A 127 -32.33 1.30 -3.12
CA PRO A 127 -32.48 1.91 -4.43
C PRO A 127 -33.86 1.60 -5.03
N ASP A 128 -34.66 2.63 -5.29
CA ASP A 128 -35.96 2.49 -6.00
C ASP A 128 -35.80 2.35 -7.52
N THR A 129 -34.67 2.82 -8.07
CA THR A 129 -34.38 2.83 -9.51
C THR A 129 -32.99 2.25 -9.79
N TRP A 130 -32.80 1.69 -10.98
CA TRP A 130 -31.51 1.17 -11.44
C TRP A 130 -30.39 2.24 -11.40
N THR A 131 -30.73 3.51 -11.64
CA THR A 131 -29.81 4.65 -11.54
C THR A 131 -29.33 4.87 -10.10
N HIS A 132 -30.22 4.79 -9.12
CA HIS A 132 -29.86 4.85 -7.70
C HIS A 132 -28.93 3.69 -7.33
N THR A 133 -29.20 2.49 -7.85
CA THR A 133 -28.36 1.31 -7.61
C THR A 133 -26.93 1.53 -8.12
N ILE A 134 -26.77 1.95 -9.38
CA ILE A 134 -25.45 2.20 -9.97
C ILE A 134 -24.72 3.32 -9.22
N ALA A 135 -25.43 4.38 -8.85
CA ALA A 135 -24.84 5.48 -8.11
C ALA A 135 -24.36 5.06 -6.72
N ILE A 136 -25.15 4.31 -5.96
CA ILE A 136 -24.75 3.77 -4.65
C ILE A 136 -23.55 2.82 -4.81
N MET A 137 -23.57 1.92 -5.79
CA MET A 137 -22.46 1.00 -6.05
C MET A 137 -21.16 1.73 -6.37
N THR A 138 -21.23 2.72 -7.25
CA THR A 138 -20.07 3.54 -7.63
C THR A 138 -19.56 4.34 -6.43
N PHE A 139 -20.47 4.95 -5.66
CA PHE A 139 -20.16 5.72 -4.46
C PHE A 139 -19.47 4.86 -3.40
N LEU A 140 -20.04 3.69 -3.06
CA LEU A 140 -19.45 2.76 -2.10
C LEU A 140 -18.09 2.24 -2.56
N SER A 141 -17.94 1.93 -3.86
CA SER A 141 -16.64 1.50 -4.40
C SER A 141 -15.56 2.58 -4.26
N ALA A 142 -15.91 3.85 -4.51
CA ALA A 142 -15.00 4.97 -4.32
C ALA A 142 -14.63 5.15 -2.83
N GLY A 143 -15.58 4.92 -1.93
CA GLY A 143 -15.34 4.92 -0.49
C GLY A 143 -14.31 3.85 -0.06
N VAL A 144 -14.44 2.62 -0.56
CA VAL A 144 -13.48 1.54 -0.27
C VAL A 144 -12.07 1.89 -0.76
N VAL A 145 -11.92 2.54 -1.92
CA VAL A 145 -10.61 3.01 -2.42
C VAL A 145 -10.01 4.07 -1.49
N ILE A 146 -10.82 5.03 -1.03
CA ILE A 146 -10.38 6.05 -0.08
C ILE A 146 -9.97 5.42 1.25
N LEU A 147 -10.74 4.47 1.78
CA LEU A 147 -10.41 3.73 3.00
C LEU A 147 -9.10 2.93 2.83
N SER A 148 -8.90 2.28 1.68
CA SER A 148 -7.65 1.57 1.37
C SER A 148 -6.43 2.50 1.46
N THR A 149 -6.57 3.72 0.92
CA THR A 149 -5.52 4.73 0.96
C THR A 149 -5.18 5.16 2.39
N LEU A 150 -6.19 5.23 3.28
CA LEU A 150 -5.96 5.48 4.70
C LEU A 150 -5.14 4.36 5.34
N PHE A 151 -5.47 3.09 5.08
CA PHE A 151 -4.75 1.96 5.64
C PHE A 151 -3.30 1.87 5.13
N ASP A 152 -3.06 2.12 3.85
CA ASP A 152 -1.71 2.16 3.28
C ASP A 152 -0.87 3.25 3.96
N THR A 153 -1.45 4.44 4.12
CA THR A 153 -0.81 5.55 4.81
C THR A 153 -0.52 5.18 6.26
N PHE A 154 -1.51 4.62 6.97
CA PHE A 154 -1.34 4.18 8.35
C PHE A 154 -0.24 3.12 8.49
N GLY A 155 -0.17 2.15 7.58
CA GLY A 155 0.90 1.15 7.52
C GLY A 155 2.28 1.78 7.33
N TYR A 156 2.40 2.81 6.47
CA TYR A 156 3.64 3.58 6.33
C TYR A 156 4.05 4.25 7.66
N TYR A 157 3.11 4.88 8.37
CA TYR A 157 3.39 5.51 9.67
C TYR A 157 3.65 4.49 10.79
N LEU A 158 3.00 3.33 10.77
CA LEU A 158 3.30 2.23 11.70
C LEU A 158 4.71 1.69 11.50
N ASN A 159 5.14 1.52 10.25
CA ASN A 159 6.53 1.13 9.94
C ASN A 159 7.52 2.21 10.40
N TYR A 160 7.17 3.48 10.24
CA TYR A 160 7.96 4.60 10.75
C TYR A 160 8.04 4.60 12.29
N LEU A 161 6.92 4.33 12.98
CA LEU A 161 6.86 4.16 14.44
C LEU A 161 7.67 2.95 14.91
N HIS A 162 7.62 1.82 14.21
CA HIS A 162 8.43 0.65 14.50
C HIS A 162 9.94 0.94 14.30
N TYR A 163 10.29 1.79 13.34
CA TYR A 163 11.66 2.26 13.15
C TYR A 163 12.11 3.20 14.27
N ILE A 164 11.23 4.10 14.74
CA ILE A 164 11.48 4.94 15.93
C ILE A 164 11.65 4.10 17.20
N GLY A 165 10.88 3.02 17.34
CA GLY A 165 10.95 2.09 18.47
C GLY A 165 12.30 1.37 18.57
N ARG A 166 13.02 1.21 17.45
CA ARG A 166 14.45 0.86 17.46
C ARG A 166 15.28 2.14 17.57
N ARG A 167 15.46 2.63 18.78
CA ARG A 167 16.69 3.37 19.09
C ARG A 167 17.86 2.41 18.88
N PHE A 168 18.45 2.42 17.68
CA PHE A 168 19.79 1.89 17.50
C PHE A 168 20.75 2.85 18.22
N THR A 169 20.97 2.62 19.51
CA THR A 169 22.30 2.87 20.07
C THR A 169 23.26 2.00 19.26
N GLY A 170 24.32 2.61 18.74
CA GLY A 170 25.07 2.12 17.60
C GLY A 170 25.54 0.67 17.70
N THR A 171 26.04 0.16 16.57
CA THR A 171 26.62 -1.19 16.34
C THR A 171 27.51 -1.75 17.45
N LYS A 172 27.95 -0.96 18.42
CA LYS A 172 28.70 -1.34 19.62
C LYS A 172 27.94 -2.28 20.56
N ASP A 173 26.63 -2.11 20.70
CA ASP A 173 25.82 -2.85 21.70
C ASP A 173 25.16 -4.10 21.12
N VAL A 174 25.44 -4.45 19.86
CA VAL A 174 24.94 -5.67 19.25
C VAL A 174 25.68 -6.86 19.88
N GLU A 175 24.93 -7.76 20.50
CA GLU A 175 25.46 -8.98 21.09
C GLU A 175 25.59 -10.06 20.01
N ILE A 176 26.76 -10.69 19.92
CA ILE A 176 27.09 -11.75 18.98
C ILE A 176 27.56 -12.95 19.80
N TRP A 177 27.11 -14.14 19.40
CA TRP A 177 27.60 -15.38 19.99
C TRP A 177 28.87 -15.83 19.27
N PHE A 178 29.99 -15.86 19.98
CA PHE A 178 31.27 -16.28 19.41
C PHE A 178 32.03 -17.16 20.43
N GLY A 179 32.40 -18.37 20.01
CA GLY A 179 33.21 -19.28 20.85
C GLY A 179 32.54 -19.70 22.17
N GLY A 180 31.21 -19.81 22.22
CA GLY A 180 30.49 -20.28 23.42
C GLY A 180 30.06 -19.20 24.41
N ARG A 181 30.37 -17.92 24.15
CA ARG A 181 29.99 -16.79 25.02
C ARG A 181 29.27 -15.72 24.18
N MET A 182 28.32 -15.01 24.79
CA MET A 182 27.79 -13.77 24.23
C MET A 182 28.79 -12.65 24.48
N LEU A 183 29.16 -11.96 23.41
CA LEU A 183 30.07 -10.81 23.42
C LEU A 183 29.44 -9.69 22.62
N THR A 184 29.55 -8.46 23.11
CA THR A 184 29.17 -7.29 22.31
C THR A 184 30.17 -7.06 21.18
N VAL A 185 29.73 -6.45 20.07
CA VAL A 185 30.63 -6.03 18.98
C VAL A 185 31.77 -5.16 19.50
N GLN A 186 31.51 -4.32 20.51
CA GLN A 186 32.57 -3.53 21.13
C GLN A 186 33.63 -4.40 21.81
N GLU A 187 33.23 -5.39 22.60
CA GLU A 187 34.14 -6.32 23.27
C GLU A 187 34.93 -7.16 22.27
N LEU A 188 34.27 -7.64 21.22
CA LEU A 188 34.91 -8.39 20.14
C LEU A 188 36.00 -7.56 19.45
N ILE A 189 35.70 -6.31 19.08
CA ILE A 189 36.67 -5.41 18.44
C ILE A 189 37.85 -5.13 19.38
N THR A 190 37.63 -5.01 20.70
CA THR A 190 38.73 -4.83 21.65
C THR A 190 39.61 -6.07 21.77
N ILE A 191 39.04 -7.28 21.76
CA ILE A 191 39.81 -8.53 21.80
C ILE A 191 40.65 -8.66 20.52
N VAL A 192 40.06 -8.42 19.36
CA VAL A 192 40.76 -8.50 18.07
C VAL A 192 41.86 -7.42 18.00
N ALA A 193 41.58 -6.20 18.47
CA ALA A 193 42.57 -5.14 18.50
C ALA A 193 43.81 -5.50 19.36
N ASP A 194 43.58 -6.14 20.50
CA ASP A 194 44.64 -6.58 21.41
C ASP A 194 45.48 -7.70 20.80
N GLU A 195 44.85 -8.68 20.13
CA GLU A 195 45.53 -9.78 19.43
C GLU A 195 46.48 -9.27 18.33
N PHE A 196 46.07 -8.24 17.59
CA PHE A 196 46.90 -7.63 16.54
C PHE A 196 47.83 -6.52 17.04
N GLY A 197 47.82 -6.21 18.35
CA GLY A 197 48.63 -5.15 18.94
C GLY A 197 48.30 -3.74 18.42
N VAL A 198 47.06 -3.50 17.99
CA VAL A 198 46.62 -2.24 17.39
C VAL A 198 45.60 -1.55 18.29
N SER A 199 45.54 -0.21 18.30
CA SER A 199 44.51 0.47 19.07
C SER A 199 43.11 0.19 18.50
N PRO A 200 42.07 -0.04 19.34
CA PRO A 200 40.70 -0.33 18.88
C PRO A 200 40.11 0.75 17.96
N ARG A 201 40.58 1.98 18.11
CA ARG A 201 40.20 3.11 17.24
C ARG A 201 40.72 2.92 15.83
N LYS A 202 41.98 2.50 15.69
CA LYS A 202 42.63 2.28 14.38
C LYS A 202 42.03 1.08 13.66
N LEU A 203 41.74 -0.01 14.38
CA LEU A 203 41.04 -1.17 13.82
C LEU A 203 39.63 -0.80 13.31
N ARG A 204 38.88 0.00 14.08
CA ARG A 204 37.55 0.48 13.67
C ARG A 204 37.61 1.34 12.41
N THR A 205 38.65 2.17 12.24
CA THR A 205 38.84 2.95 11.01
C THR A 205 39.05 2.05 9.80
N VAL A 206 39.94 1.05 9.91
CA VAL A 206 40.20 0.11 8.81
C VAL A 206 38.96 -0.69 8.43
N MET A 207 38.20 -1.18 9.41
CA MET A 207 36.94 -1.88 9.14
C MET A 207 35.93 -0.98 8.43
N ARG A 208 35.85 0.30 8.81
CA ARG A 208 34.96 1.27 8.17
C ARG A 208 35.37 1.56 6.73
N ASP A 209 36.66 1.77 6.49
CA ASP A 209 37.19 2.01 5.14
C ASP A 209 36.96 0.79 4.23
N LEU A 210 37.03 -0.43 4.79
CA LEU A 210 36.70 -1.66 4.07
C LEU A 210 35.22 -1.74 3.69
N ASP A 211 34.34 -1.34 4.61
CA ASP A 211 32.89 -1.31 4.40
C ASP A 211 32.50 -0.28 3.32
N ASP A 212 33.14 0.89 3.33
CA ASP A 212 32.95 1.92 2.30
C ASP A 212 33.38 1.43 0.91
N ILE A 213 34.49 0.68 0.82
CA ILE A 213 34.94 0.05 -0.45
C ILE A 213 33.97 -1.03 -0.90
N LEU A 214 33.49 -1.87 0.02
CA LEU A 214 32.59 -2.97 -0.28
C LEU A 214 31.20 -2.45 -0.71
N HIS A 215 30.75 -1.36 -0.09
CA HIS A 215 29.54 -0.66 -0.49
C HIS A 215 29.68 0.03 -1.84
N ALA A 216 30.83 0.66 -2.13
CA ALA A 216 31.11 1.21 -3.46
C ALA A 216 31.19 0.12 -4.54
N ALA A 217 31.66 -1.08 -4.19
CA ALA A 217 31.71 -2.23 -5.08
C ALA A 217 30.35 -2.91 -5.28
N CYS A 218 29.47 -2.88 -4.27
CA CYS A 218 28.09 -3.38 -4.34
C CYS A 218 27.08 -2.34 -4.84
N ASP A 219 27.49 -1.12 -5.16
CA ASP A 219 26.57 -0.08 -5.61
C ASP A 219 25.91 -0.47 -6.95
N ASP A 220 24.58 -0.53 -6.94
CA ASP A 220 23.74 -0.92 -8.08
C ASP A 220 23.95 0.00 -9.31
N THR A 221 24.54 1.18 -9.12
CA THR A 221 24.92 2.09 -10.20
C THR A 221 25.93 1.48 -11.17
N VAL A 222 26.90 0.70 -10.68
CA VAL A 222 27.90 0.01 -11.52
C VAL A 222 27.26 -1.15 -12.29
N LYS A 223 26.38 -1.91 -11.63
CA LYS A 223 25.62 -3.00 -12.24
C LYS A 223 24.69 -2.49 -13.35
N ASN A 224 23.91 -1.45 -13.07
CA ASN A 224 23.00 -0.84 -14.05
C ASN A 224 23.76 -0.20 -15.24
N ARG A 225 24.92 0.41 -15.00
CA ARG A 225 25.77 0.94 -16.08
C ARG A 225 26.30 -0.17 -16.98
N SER A 226 26.66 -1.33 -16.42
CA SER A 226 27.10 -2.49 -17.20
C SER A 226 25.98 -3.07 -18.08
N GLU A 227 24.75 -3.19 -17.56
CA GLU A 227 23.59 -3.65 -18.34
C GLU A 227 23.22 -2.68 -19.47
N THR A 228 23.33 -1.38 -19.23
CA THR A 228 23.03 -0.34 -20.25
C THR A 228 24.06 -0.36 -21.38
N LEU A 229 25.34 -0.57 -21.05
CA LEU A 229 26.41 -0.71 -22.04
C LEU A 229 26.28 -2.01 -22.83
N TYR A 230 25.87 -3.11 -22.20
CA TYR A 230 25.57 -4.37 -22.88
C TYR A 230 24.43 -4.22 -23.89
N LYS A 231 23.30 -3.64 -23.48
CA LYS A 231 22.15 -3.39 -24.38
C LYS A 231 22.51 -2.48 -25.55
N THR A 232 23.25 -1.41 -25.30
CA THR A 232 23.72 -0.50 -26.36
C THR A 232 24.65 -1.24 -27.35
N GLY A 233 25.55 -2.08 -26.85
CA GLY A 233 26.43 -2.90 -27.69
C GLY A 233 25.68 -3.95 -28.52
N GLU A 234 24.60 -4.52 -27.98
CA GLU A 234 23.76 -5.49 -28.68
C GLU A 234 22.94 -4.84 -29.80
N VAL A 235 22.39 -3.65 -29.56
CA VAL A 235 21.68 -2.86 -30.58
C VAL A 235 22.60 -2.51 -31.75
N ILE A 236 23.81 -2.00 -31.47
CA ILE A 236 24.79 -1.66 -32.51
C ILE A 236 25.18 -2.91 -33.30
N ARG A 237 25.42 -4.05 -32.63
CA ARG A 237 25.76 -5.31 -33.30
C ARG A 237 24.63 -5.79 -34.23
N ASN A 238 23.39 -5.64 -33.81
CA ASN A 238 22.22 -6.02 -34.61
C ASN A 238 22.04 -5.09 -35.82
N GLU A 239 22.21 -3.77 -35.65
CA GLU A 239 22.14 -2.83 -36.77
C GLU A 239 23.27 -3.06 -37.79
N VAL A 240 24.50 -3.27 -37.32
CA VAL A 240 25.64 -3.58 -38.21
C VAL A 240 25.41 -4.90 -38.94
N SER A 241 24.88 -5.93 -38.28
CA SER A 241 24.57 -7.22 -38.90
C SER A 241 23.48 -7.09 -39.97
N ALA A 242 22.42 -6.32 -39.68
CA ALA A 242 21.35 -6.03 -40.64
C ALA A 242 21.86 -5.23 -41.85
N PHE A 243 22.76 -4.26 -41.62
CA PHE A 243 23.38 -3.48 -42.68
C PHE A 243 24.26 -4.34 -43.60
N LEU A 244 25.10 -5.22 -43.03
CA LEU A 244 25.95 -6.15 -43.79
C LEU A 244 25.15 -7.17 -44.60
N LEU A 245 24.02 -7.65 -44.07
CA LEU A 245 23.10 -8.51 -44.80
C LEU A 245 22.47 -7.77 -46.00
N ARG A 246 22.13 -6.49 -45.83
CA ARG A 246 21.52 -5.67 -46.89
C ARG A 246 22.50 -5.36 -48.03
N THR A 247 23.78 -5.14 -47.71
CA THR A 247 24.83 -4.90 -48.72
C THR A 247 25.28 -6.16 -49.46
N ARG A 248 25.02 -7.35 -48.92
CA ARG A 248 25.29 -8.64 -49.61
C ARG A 248 24.20 -9.06 -50.60
N LEU A 249 23.02 -8.44 -50.55
CA LEU A 249 21.86 -8.79 -51.39
C LEU A 249 21.65 -7.83 -52.58
N THR A 250 22.56 -6.88 -52.78
CA THR A 250 22.65 -5.96 -53.93
C THR A 250 23.92 -6.23 -54.70
#